data_AF-A0A836GK99-F1
#
_entry.id   AF-A0A836GK99-F1
#
_cell.length_a   1.000
_cell.length_b   1.000
_cell.length_c   1.000
_cell.angle_alpha   90.00
_cell.angle_beta   90.00
_cell.angle_gamma   90.00
#
_symmetry.space_group_name_H-M   'P 1'
#
loop_
_entity.id
_entity.type
_entity.pdbx_description
1 polymer ?
#
loop_
_entity_poly.entity_id
_entity_poly.type
_entity_poly.pdbx_seq_one_letter_code
_entity_poly.pdbx_strand_id
1 'polypeptide(L)'
;MLVITLITLTYVSTSLHLGQDHTVDILTGVYSLKSTILSNALKLNIQMTILGTWLGAIVIPLDWDRPWQAWPIPCVIGALLGYLIGHFITLVKMLPSLKLYRKVHR
;
A
#
# COMPACT_ATOMS: atom_id res chain seq x y z
N MET A 1 11.94 6.08 -12.44
CA MET A 1 11.32 4.75 -12.21
C MET A 1 10.64 4.67 -10.84
N LEU A 2 11.34 4.90 -9.72
CA LEU A 2 10.74 4.83 -8.37
C LEU A 2 9.51 5.74 -8.14
N VAL A 3 9.62 7.02 -8.54
CA VAL A 3 8.52 7.98 -8.40
C VAL A 3 7.28 7.51 -9.16
N ILE A 4 7.48 7.02 -10.39
CA ILE A 4 6.40 6.50 -11.23
C ILE A 4 5.72 5.31 -10.53
N THR A 5 6.51 4.35 -9.99
CA THR A 5 5.95 3.20 -9.27
C THR A 5 5.19 3.61 -8.00
N LEU A 6 5.66 4.62 -7.27
CA LEU A 6 4.96 5.08 -6.07
C LEU A 6 3.65 5.79 -6.43
N ILE A 7 3.66 6.66 -7.44
CA ILE A 7 2.46 7.37 -7.89
C ILE A 7 1.42 6.38 -8.43
N THR A 8 1.83 5.35 -9.18
CA THR A 8 0.90 4.35 -9.69
C THR A 8 0.30 3.49 -8.58
N LEU A 9 1.12 3.00 -7.64
CA LEU A 9 0.66 2.13 -6.55
C LEU A 9 -0.16 2.86 -5.48
N THR A 10 0.13 4.15 -5.24
CA THR A 10 -0.57 4.94 -4.22
C THR A 10 -1.65 5.81 -4.85
N TYR A 11 -1.27 6.97 -5.42
CA TYR A 11 -2.19 8.00 -5.88
C TYR A 11 -3.15 7.54 -6.98
N VAL A 12 -2.65 6.88 -8.03
CA VAL A 12 -3.52 6.46 -9.14
C VAL A 12 -4.49 5.36 -8.69
N SER A 13 -3.99 4.38 -7.95
CA SER A 13 -4.82 3.28 -7.42
C SER A 13 -5.93 3.81 -6.50
N THR A 14 -5.63 4.72 -5.58
CA THR A 14 -6.65 5.27 -4.67
C THR A 14 -7.59 6.26 -5.35
N SER A 15 -7.08 7.07 -6.30
CA SER A 15 -7.88 8.05 -7.04
C SER A 15 -8.95 7.36 -7.89
N LEU A 16 -8.63 6.19 -8.44
CA LEU A 16 -9.61 5.36 -9.15
C LEU A 16 -10.75 4.88 -8.24
N HIS A 17 -10.48 4.58 -6.96
CA HIS A 17 -11.46 3.99 -6.05
C HIS A 17 -12.31 5.01 -5.29
N LEU A 18 -11.70 6.13 -4.87
CA LEU A 18 -12.34 7.13 -4.00
C LEU A 18 -12.52 8.48 -4.70
N GLY A 19 -11.96 8.68 -5.90
CA GLY A 19 -11.87 9.99 -6.52
C GLY A 19 -10.65 10.78 -6.04
N GLN A 20 -10.40 11.90 -6.72
CA GLN A 20 -9.20 12.70 -6.53
C GLN A 20 -9.17 13.38 -5.15
N ASP A 21 -10.25 14.04 -4.74
CA ASP A 21 -10.30 14.85 -3.51
C ASP A 21 -10.02 13.99 -2.27
N HIS A 22 -10.73 12.86 -2.16
CA HIS A 22 -10.56 11.90 -1.07
C HIS A 22 -9.19 11.21 -1.06
N THR A 23 -8.53 11.11 -2.21
CA THR A 23 -7.17 10.57 -2.29
C THR A 23 -6.14 11.52 -1.69
N VAL A 24 -6.25 12.81 -1.99
CA VAL A 24 -5.31 13.81 -1.43
C VAL A 24 -5.48 13.88 0.08
N ASP A 25 -6.70 13.76 0.58
CA ASP A 25 -7.01 13.72 2.02
C ASP A 25 -6.33 12.53 2.72
N ILE A 26 -6.46 11.32 2.15
CA ILE A 26 -5.84 10.11 2.71
C ILE A 26 -4.31 10.18 2.66
N LEU A 27 -3.75 10.71 1.58
CA LEU A 27 -2.31 10.80 1.37
C LEU A 27 -1.66 11.84 2.30
N THR A 28 -2.28 13.01 2.45
CA THR A 28 -1.78 14.09 3.30
C THR A 28 -2.09 13.86 4.78
N GLY A 29 -3.10 13.04 5.09
CA GLY A 29 -3.54 12.77 6.45
C GLY A 29 -4.16 13.97 7.16
N VAL A 30 -4.45 15.05 6.43
CA VAL A 30 -4.97 16.31 6.98
C VAL A 30 -6.45 16.15 7.38
N TYR A 31 -7.21 15.33 6.66
CA TYR A 31 -8.62 15.08 6.93
C TYR A 31 -8.86 13.62 7.31
N SER A 32 -9.51 13.42 8.46
CA SER A 32 -9.96 12.08 8.89
C SER A 32 -11.21 11.68 8.10
N LEU A 33 -11.01 11.01 6.98
CA LEU A 33 -12.10 10.44 6.18
C LEU A 33 -12.93 9.46 7.03
N LYS A 34 -14.23 9.37 6.75
CA LYS A 34 -15.12 8.41 7.42
C LYS A 34 -14.51 6.99 7.34
N SER A 35 -14.36 6.33 8.47
CA SER A 35 -13.76 5.00 8.58
C SER A 35 -14.68 3.96 7.93
N THR A 36 -14.46 3.71 6.64
CA THR A 36 -15.11 2.63 5.89
C THR A 36 -14.10 1.50 5.72
N ILE A 37 -14.59 0.30 5.45
CA ILE A 37 -13.72 -0.87 5.19
C ILE A 37 -12.75 -0.56 4.05
N LEU A 38 -13.24 0.10 2.99
CA LEU A 38 -12.44 0.46 1.82
C LEU A 38 -11.38 1.52 2.14
N SER A 39 -11.75 2.64 2.80
CA SER A 39 -10.79 3.70 3.13
C SER A 39 -9.67 3.19 4.05
N ASN A 40 -10.00 2.31 5.00
CA ASN A 40 -9.01 1.66 5.86
C ASN A 40 -8.08 0.71 5.08
N ALA A 41 -8.62 -0.05 4.13
CA ALA A 41 -7.82 -0.92 3.27
C ALA A 41 -6.84 -0.13 2.39
N LEU A 42 -7.30 0.97 1.79
CA LEU A 42 -6.47 1.82 0.93
C LEU A 42 -5.40 2.56 1.74
N LYS A 43 -5.74 3.07 2.94
CA LYS A 43 -4.78 3.67 3.86
C LYS A 43 -3.68 2.68 4.27
N LEU A 44 -4.07 1.46 4.61
CA LEU A 44 -3.13 0.39 4.93
C LEU A 44 -2.19 0.09 3.76
N ASN A 45 -2.73 -0.01 2.54
CA ASN A 45 -1.93 -0.23 1.34
C ASN A 45 -0.89 0.86 1.10
N ILE A 46 -1.27 2.13 1.22
CA ILE A 46 -0.34 3.26 1.08
C ILE A 46 0.77 3.16 2.13
N GLN A 47 0.40 2.96 3.41
CA GLN A 47 1.36 2.87 4.51
C GLN A 47 2.34 1.72 4.30
N MET A 48 1.86 0.53 3.93
CA MET A 48 2.71 -0.64 3.69
C MET A 48 3.63 -0.45 2.49
N THR A 49 3.15 0.21 1.42
CA THR A 49 3.96 0.52 0.22
C THR A 49 5.11 1.48 0.55
N ILE A 50 4.83 2.55 1.30
CA ILE A 50 5.83 3.53 1.72
C ILE A 50 6.85 2.90 2.67
N LEU A 51 6.37 2.14 3.67
CA LEU A 51 7.24 1.42 4.60
C LEU A 51 8.13 0.41 3.88
N GLY A 52 7.55 -0.37 2.94
CA GLY A 52 8.32 -1.32 2.14
C GLY A 52 9.39 -0.64 1.29
N THR A 53 9.08 0.50 0.68
CA THR A 53 10.04 1.30 -0.09
C THR A 53 11.18 1.79 0.78
N TRP A 54 10.85 2.32 1.97
CA TRP A 54 11.83 2.81 2.93
C TRP A 54 12.73 1.69 3.44
N LEU A 55 12.17 0.52 3.78
CA LEU A 55 12.95 -0.66 4.17
C LEU A 55 13.86 -1.16 3.03
N GLY A 56 13.40 -1.09 1.78
CA GLY A 56 14.22 -1.41 0.62
C GLY A 56 15.50 -0.57 0.52
N ALA A 57 15.44 0.70 0.93
CA ALA A 57 16.59 1.59 0.93
C ALA A 57 17.69 1.17 1.91
N ILE A 58 17.35 0.43 2.98
CA ILE A 58 18.30 -0.06 4.00
C ILE A 58 19.34 -1.02 3.38
N VAL A 59 18.98 -1.70 2.30
CA VAL A 59 19.85 -2.70 1.66
C VAL A 59 20.95 -2.07 0.82
N ILE A 60 20.80 -0.80 0.42
CA ILE A 60 21.77 -0.08 -0.42
C ILE A 60 23.14 0.11 0.26
N PRO A 61 23.24 0.52 1.54
CA PRO A 61 24.54 0.64 2.21
C PRO A 61 25.19 -0.69 2.61
N LEU A 62 24.54 -1.84 2.42
CA LEU A 62 25.03 -3.15 2.90
C LEU A 62 26.14 -3.77 2.03
N ASP A 63 26.62 -3.01 1.03
CA ASP A 63 27.71 -3.30 0.08
C ASP A 63 27.96 -4.79 -0.22
N TRP A 64 26.97 -5.46 -0.81
CA TRP A 64 27.11 -6.84 -1.29
C TRP A 64 27.61 -6.91 -2.76
N ASP A 65 27.95 -5.77 -3.36
CA ASP A 65 28.39 -5.63 -4.76
C ASP A 65 27.47 -6.34 -5.76
N ARG A 66 26.15 -6.32 -5.51
CA ARG A 66 25.16 -6.99 -6.38
C ARG A 66 24.44 -5.99 -7.28
N PRO A 67 24.19 -6.35 -8.56
CA PRO A 67 23.51 -5.45 -9.48
C PRO A 67 22.08 -5.10 -9.04
N TRP A 68 21.41 -5.96 -8.27
CA TRP A 68 20.08 -5.70 -7.73
C TRP A 68 20.06 -4.64 -6.61
N GLN A 69 21.22 -4.34 -6.00
CA GLN A 69 21.35 -3.36 -4.92
C GLN A 69 21.43 -1.92 -5.44
N ALA A 70 21.66 -1.73 -6.74
CA ALA A 70 21.76 -0.42 -7.37
C ALA A 70 20.46 0.39 -7.21
N TRP A 71 20.59 1.66 -6.82
CA TRP A 71 19.45 2.56 -6.74
C TRP A 71 18.76 2.70 -8.11
N PRO A 72 17.42 2.62 -8.22
CA PRO A 72 16.41 2.50 -7.15
C PRO A 72 15.81 1.08 -7.01
N ILE A 73 16.51 0.03 -7.46
CA ILE A 73 15.95 -1.33 -7.58
C ILE A 73 15.45 -1.88 -6.22
N PRO A 74 16.22 -1.82 -5.11
CA PRO A 74 15.74 -2.33 -3.82
C PRO A 74 14.48 -1.61 -3.32
N CYS A 75 14.38 -0.30 -3.55
CA CYS A 75 13.23 0.51 -3.17
C CYS A 75 11.97 0.13 -3.96
N VAL A 76 12.11 -0.15 -5.27
CA VAL A 76 10.98 -0.60 -6.11
C VAL A 76 10.50 -1.98 -5.67
N ILE A 77 11.42 -2.91 -5.41
CA ILE A 77 11.07 -4.24 -4.89
C ILE A 77 10.37 -4.10 -3.53
N GLY A 78 10.89 -3.25 -2.65
CA GLY A 78 10.27 -2.92 -1.38
C GLY A 78 8.86 -2.34 -1.51
N ALA A 79 8.64 -1.42 -2.46
CA ALA A 79 7.33 -0.85 -2.75
C ALA A 79 6.31 -1.93 -3.16
N LEU A 80 6.70 -2.81 -4.09
CA LEU A 80 5.86 -3.89 -4.61
C LEU A 80 5.53 -4.91 -3.52
N LEU A 81 6.50 -5.30 -2.70
CA LEU A 81 6.29 -6.20 -1.56
C LEU A 81 5.37 -5.57 -0.51
N GLY A 82 5.60 -4.31 -0.16
CA GLY A 82 4.74 -3.56 0.75
C GLY A 82 3.29 -3.50 0.27
N TYR A 83 3.10 -3.19 -1.02
CA TYR A 83 1.78 -3.17 -1.65
C TYR A 83 1.09 -4.54 -1.61
N LEU A 84 1.82 -5.62 -1.91
CA LEU A 84 1.31 -7.00 -1.84
C LEU A 84 0.89 -7.37 -0.42
N ILE A 85 1.71 -7.04 0.59
CA ILE A 85 1.42 -7.33 2.00
C ILE A 85 0.17 -6.55 2.46
N GLY A 86 0.02 -5.29 2.06
CA GLY A 86 -1.17 -4.49 2.37
C GLY A 86 -2.47 -5.13 1.84
N HIS A 87 -2.44 -5.64 0.61
CA HIS A 87 -3.56 -6.38 0.02
C HIS A 87 -3.81 -7.70 0.75
N PHE A 88 -2.76 -8.44 1.08
CA PHE A 88 -2.88 -9.69 1.80
C PHE A 88 -3.51 -9.49 3.18
N ILE A 89 -3.09 -8.49 3.94
CA ILE A 89 -3.70 -8.17 5.25
C ILE A 89 -5.17 -7.78 5.08
N THR A 90 -5.50 -7.00 4.07
CA THR A 90 -6.88 -6.62 3.76
C THR A 90 -7.73 -7.86 3.45
N LEU A 91 -7.22 -8.76 2.62
CA LEU A 91 -7.88 -10.02 2.27
C LEU A 91 -8.15 -10.85 3.53
N VAL A 92 -7.13 -11.06 4.36
CA VAL A 92 -7.25 -11.80 5.63
C VAL A 92 -8.30 -11.17 6.55
N LYS A 93 -8.37 -9.84 6.63
CA LYS A 93 -9.40 -9.13 7.41
C LYS A 93 -10.82 -9.25 6.82
N MET A 94 -10.94 -9.41 5.51
CA MET A 94 -12.23 -9.50 4.83
C MET A 94 -12.82 -10.93 4.82
N LEU A 95 -11.98 -11.97 4.92
CA LEU A 95 -12.44 -13.36 4.94
C LEU A 95 -13.43 -13.68 6.09
N PRO A 96 -13.21 -13.24 7.35
CA PRO A 96 -14.15 -13.45 8.44
C PRO A 96 -15.47 -12.68 8.26
N SER A 97 -15.43 -11.45 7.71
CA SER A 97 -16.65 -10.64 7.53
C SER A 97 -17.59 -11.26 6.50
N LEU A 98 -17.06 -11.90 5.46
CA LEU A 98 -17.84 -12.67 4.48
C LEU A 98 -18.50 -13.89 5.11
N LYS A 99 -17.79 -14.61 6.00
CA LYS A 99 -18.35 -15.76 6.73
C LYS A 99 -19.48 -15.33 7.66
N LEU A 100 -19.31 -14.21 8.35
CA LEU A 100 -20.32 -13.66 9.25
C LEU A 100 -21.57 -13.22 8.47
N TYR A 101 -21.39 -12.53 7.34
CA TYR A 101 -22.48 -12.11 6.47
C TYR A 101 -23.32 -13.30 5.99
N ARG A 102 -22.67 -14.38 5.52
CA ARG A 102 -23.38 -15.61 5.12
C ARG A 102 -24.13 -16.29 6.28
N LYS A 103 -23.66 -16.14 7.51
CA LYS A 103 -24.29 -16.73 8.71
C LYS A 103 -25.52 -15.94 9.18
N VAL A 104 -25.54 -14.63 8.96
CA VAL A 104 -26.67 -13.75 9.34
C VAL A 104 -27.86 -13.91 8.39
N HIS A 105 -27.62 -14.18 7.10
CA HIS A 105 -28.66 -14.33 6.08
C HIS A 105 -29.10 -15.77 5.82
N ARG A 106 -28.75 -16.71 6.70
CA ARG A 106 -29.19 -18.11 6.65
C ARG A 106 -30.06 -18.38 7.87
#